data_AF-A0AAU8UGX0-F1
#
_entry.id   AF-A0AAU8UGX0-F1
#
_cell.length_a   1.000
_cell.length_b   1.000
_cell.length_c   1.000
_cell.angle_alpha   90.00
_cell.angle_beta   90.00
_cell.angle_gamma   90.00
#
_symmetry.space_group_name_H-M   'P 1'
#
loop_
_entity.id
_entity.type
_entity.pdbx_description
1 polymer ?
#
loop_
_entity_poly.entity_id
_entity_poly.type
_entity_poly.pdbx_seq_one_letter_code
_entity_poly.pdbx_strand_id
1 'polypeptide(L)'
;MTRTRKHKVGPHEMLVNKVQPTSAGLMPQYPLCTPDRWGLRHSDADPERRGQLMYPVARDYARAIQNVLVKQVQWGKAYFGPSGTVPALTLRWPLNRDSIRELFLLIRPVIAAALTDPAAGFGIPADAVPVNMGLAVPLAHAPGQQGVFTPNDWSLILNVEQLAPMFRIDAVVAADSGNQATQLGALKMFADTLYHEARHCQQWFWMYALVQQYPDNFETLPNIAKWPAAVSGGEQPELGRRKFEQAPAMIALTARQAIPSEPTALASLKRMAIGMYVYTLNIWRHDKNGYRPAYLPDVATLEHEFQRARALAKELLQNVGMGGTPIDIDEMVAEPSRCYYDYTARPWENDAFVCGDMASAYWDAELGLALRTYPADQCSHAYELADRARRLEFRLPGATDTEGGQ
;
A
#
# COMPACT_ATOMS: atom_id res chain seq x y z
N MET A 1 21.93 26.52 20.45
CA MET A 1 20.47 26.52 20.25
C MET A 1 20.18 26.23 18.79
N THR A 2 19.75 25.01 18.46
CA THR A 2 19.28 24.66 17.11
C THR A 2 17.90 25.27 16.90
N ARG A 3 17.79 26.20 15.93
CA ARG A 3 16.52 26.83 15.54
C ARG A 3 15.55 25.73 15.11
N THR A 4 14.36 25.65 15.71
CA THR A 4 13.34 24.68 15.31
C THR A 4 12.93 24.95 13.86
N ARG A 5 13.19 24.00 12.97
CA ARG A 5 12.92 24.13 11.53
C ARG A 5 11.43 23.92 11.24
N LYS A 6 10.91 24.69 10.27
CA LYS A 6 9.52 24.63 9.80
C LYS A 6 9.48 24.30 8.30
N HIS A 7 8.49 23.53 7.86
CA HIS A 7 8.23 23.24 6.44
C HIS A 7 6.76 23.53 6.11
N LYS A 8 6.47 23.91 4.86
CA LYS A 8 5.11 23.95 4.35
C LYS A 8 4.54 22.56 4.11
N VAL A 9 3.28 22.35 4.46
CA VAL A 9 2.58 21.07 4.30
C VAL A 9 1.09 21.34 4.02
N GLY A 10 0.65 21.06 2.79
CA GLY A 10 -0.61 21.58 2.27
C GLY A 10 -0.68 23.11 2.45
N PRO A 11 -1.75 23.66 3.05
CA PRO A 11 -1.85 25.09 3.34
C PRO A 11 -1.16 25.54 4.65
N HIS A 12 -0.48 24.65 5.37
CA HIS A 12 0.03 24.92 6.73
C HIS A 12 1.56 25.01 6.80
N GLU A 13 2.09 25.64 7.85
CA GLU A 13 3.51 25.52 8.24
C GLU A 13 3.65 24.64 9.49
N MET A 14 4.48 23.60 9.43
CA MET A 14 4.66 22.64 10.51
C MET A 14 6.12 22.53 10.96
N LEU A 15 6.32 22.22 12.25
CA LEU A 15 7.65 21.93 12.79
C LEU A 15 8.10 20.56 12.31
N VAL A 16 9.35 20.49 11.87
CA VAL A 16 9.96 19.24 11.37
C VAL A 16 10.07 18.22 12.50
N ASN A 17 9.66 16.98 12.21
CA ASN A 17 9.81 15.82 13.09
C ASN A 17 9.22 16.05 14.49
N LYS A 18 8.04 16.68 14.53
CA LYS A 18 7.26 16.80 15.75
C LYS A 18 5.78 16.56 15.49
N VAL A 19 5.20 15.62 16.24
CA VAL A 19 3.74 15.46 16.35
C VAL A 19 3.13 16.74 16.89
N GLN A 20 2.17 17.29 16.13
CA GLN A 20 1.37 18.44 16.55
C GLN A 20 -0.06 17.98 16.79
N PRO A 21 -0.81 18.66 17.67
CA PRO A 21 -2.25 18.45 17.75
C PRO A 21 -2.89 18.68 16.38
N THR A 22 -3.99 17.98 16.12
CA THR A 22 -4.84 18.21 14.96
C THR A 22 -5.33 19.66 14.94
N SER A 23 -5.93 20.09 13.82
CA SER A 23 -6.57 21.41 13.73
C SER A 23 -7.64 21.64 14.81
N ALA A 24 -8.18 20.57 15.41
CA ALA A 24 -9.12 20.62 16.53
C ALA A 24 -8.43 20.60 17.92
N GLY A 25 -7.11 20.68 17.99
CA GLY A 25 -6.35 20.65 19.24
C GLY A 25 -6.25 19.27 19.91
N LEU A 26 -6.67 18.21 19.22
CA LEU A 26 -6.63 16.83 19.73
C LEU A 26 -5.34 16.14 19.31
N MET A 27 -4.89 15.14 20.08
CA MET A 27 -3.82 14.27 19.59
C MET A 27 -4.37 13.39 18.46
N PRO A 28 -3.69 13.30 17.30
CA PRO A 28 -4.11 12.41 16.23
C PRO A 28 -4.17 10.95 16.72
N GLN A 29 -5.26 10.24 16.42
CA GLN A 29 -5.52 8.87 16.90
C GLN A 29 -5.32 7.78 15.85
N TYR A 30 -4.89 8.10 14.63
CA TYR A 30 -4.47 7.07 13.68
C TYR A 30 -3.22 6.36 14.16
N PRO A 31 -2.95 5.09 13.83
CA PRO A 31 -1.84 4.34 14.39
C PRO A 31 -0.51 4.88 13.91
N LEU A 32 0.43 4.87 14.83
CA LEU A 32 1.46 5.85 14.96
C LEU A 32 2.84 5.19 14.91
N CYS A 33 3.19 4.43 13.87
CA CYS A 33 4.55 3.90 13.88
C CYS A 33 5.55 4.98 13.50
N THR A 34 6.27 5.48 14.49
CA THR A 34 6.96 6.77 14.33
C THR A 34 8.43 6.78 14.61
N PRO A 35 9.04 7.78 14.00
CA PRO A 35 9.30 8.99 14.78
C PRO A 35 8.80 10.29 14.15
N ASP A 36 8.05 10.29 13.03
CA ASP A 36 6.64 10.76 13.13
C ASP A 36 5.67 10.71 11.94
N ARG A 37 5.32 9.46 11.63
CA ARG A 37 3.96 8.90 11.37
C ARG A 37 3.67 8.76 9.87
N TRP A 38 4.00 7.60 9.34
CA TRP A 38 3.72 7.16 7.97
C TRP A 38 2.30 6.62 7.85
N GLY A 39 1.55 7.05 6.83
CA GLY A 39 0.26 6.45 6.48
C GLY A 39 -0.91 7.42 6.45
N LEU A 40 -2.05 6.90 6.00
CA LEU A 40 -3.33 7.59 5.77
C LEU A 40 -4.48 6.85 6.44
N ARG A 41 -4.15 6.10 7.51
CA ARG A 41 -5.02 5.08 8.09
C ARG A 41 -5.79 5.73 9.22
N HIS A 42 -7.01 5.27 9.47
CA HIS A 42 -7.83 5.76 10.56
C HIS A 42 -7.99 4.68 11.60
N SER A 43 -7.97 5.08 12.86
CA SER A 43 -8.26 4.19 13.97
C SER A 43 -8.93 4.93 15.11
N ASP A 44 -9.66 4.16 15.90
CA ASP A 44 -10.25 4.55 17.16
C ASP A 44 -9.45 3.95 18.31
N ALA A 45 -9.51 4.57 19.48
CA ALA A 45 -9.10 3.91 20.71
C ALA A 45 -9.97 2.67 20.96
N ASP A 46 -9.32 1.55 21.31
CA ASP A 46 -10.05 0.36 21.75
C ASP A 46 -10.70 0.63 23.12
N PRO A 47 -12.04 0.55 23.24
CA PRO A 47 -12.75 0.85 24.48
C PRO A 47 -12.51 -0.21 25.57
N GLU A 48 -12.12 -1.42 25.19
CA GLU A 48 -11.89 -2.55 26.10
C GLU A 48 -10.41 -2.70 26.46
N ARG A 49 -9.50 -2.25 25.58
CA ARG A 49 -8.06 -2.43 25.73
C ARG A 49 -7.32 -1.10 25.76
N ARG A 50 -6.99 -0.65 26.96
CA ARG A 50 -6.26 0.62 27.16
C ARG A 50 -4.96 0.66 26.33
N GLY A 51 -4.84 1.67 25.48
CA GLY A 51 -3.64 1.92 24.67
C GLY A 51 -3.56 1.14 23.35
N GLN A 52 -4.60 0.36 23.03
CA GLN A 52 -4.74 -0.35 21.76
C GLN A 52 -5.65 0.44 20.80
N LEU A 53 -5.51 0.16 19.52
CA LEU A 53 -6.28 0.79 18.45
C LEU A 53 -7.15 -0.22 17.70
N MET A 54 -8.33 0.26 17.31
CA MET A 54 -9.31 -0.42 16.46
C MET A 54 -9.35 0.25 15.10
N TYR A 55 -9.51 -0.54 14.05
CA TYR A 55 -9.42 -0.08 12.67
C TYR A 55 -10.75 -0.37 11.96
N PRO A 56 -11.74 0.55 12.08
CA PRO A 56 -13.12 0.27 11.66
C PRO A 56 -13.23 -0.07 10.18
N VAL A 57 -12.49 0.63 9.30
CA VAL A 57 -12.52 0.34 7.85
C VAL A 57 -11.98 -1.06 7.55
N ALA A 58 -10.89 -1.47 8.21
CA ALA A 58 -10.31 -2.80 8.04
C ALA A 58 -11.24 -3.90 8.58
N ARG A 59 -11.93 -3.63 9.70
CA ARG A 59 -12.95 -4.52 10.27
C ARG A 59 -14.09 -4.75 9.30
N ASP A 60 -14.65 -3.66 8.78
CA ASP A 60 -15.82 -3.71 7.90
C ASP A 60 -15.46 -4.33 6.54
N TYR A 61 -14.27 -4.02 6.02
CA TYR A 61 -13.67 -4.71 4.89
C TYR A 61 -13.56 -6.22 5.12
N ALA A 62 -12.88 -6.65 6.20
CA ALA A 62 -12.61 -8.05 6.49
C ALA A 62 -13.90 -8.87 6.59
N ARG A 63 -14.91 -8.34 7.27
CA ARG A 63 -16.24 -8.96 7.35
C ARG A 63 -16.89 -9.09 5.98
N ALA A 64 -16.90 -8.02 5.19
CA ALA A 64 -17.55 -7.99 3.89
C ALA A 64 -16.87 -8.91 2.87
N ILE A 65 -15.53 -8.90 2.81
CA ILE A 65 -14.78 -9.75 1.88
C ILE A 65 -14.85 -11.22 2.30
N GLN A 66 -14.84 -11.53 3.60
CA GLN A 66 -15.06 -12.89 4.08
C GLN A 66 -16.45 -13.39 3.68
N ASN A 67 -17.49 -12.56 3.81
CA ASN A 67 -18.83 -12.90 3.35
C ASN A 67 -18.86 -13.24 1.85
N VAL A 68 -18.17 -12.47 1.00
CA VAL A 68 -18.06 -12.78 -0.44
C VAL A 68 -17.31 -14.09 -0.66
N LEU A 69 -16.06 -14.18 -0.21
CA LEU A 69 -15.17 -15.29 -0.55
C LEU A 69 -15.59 -16.63 0.07
N VAL A 70 -16.22 -16.62 1.25
CA VAL A 70 -16.60 -17.83 1.99
C VAL A 70 -18.04 -18.24 1.70
N LYS A 71 -18.97 -17.28 1.64
CA LYS A 71 -20.41 -17.57 1.60
C LYS A 71 -21.05 -17.41 0.24
N GLN A 72 -20.40 -16.75 -0.72
CA GLN A 72 -20.97 -16.55 -2.06
C GLN A 72 -20.23 -17.32 -3.15
N VAL A 73 -18.97 -17.68 -2.92
CA VAL A 73 -18.13 -18.35 -3.92
C VAL A 73 -17.90 -19.81 -3.54
N GLN A 74 -18.14 -20.71 -4.49
CA GLN A 74 -17.70 -22.09 -4.45
C GLN A 74 -16.38 -22.24 -5.21
N TRP A 75 -15.39 -22.83 -4.55
CA TRP A 75 -14.03 -23.03 -5.05
C TRP A 75 -13.82 -24.50 -5.48
N GLY A 76 -14.05 -24.79 -6.76
CA GLY A 76 -14.04 -26.17 -7.23
C GLY A 76 -15.16 -26.98 -6.59
N LYS A 77 -14.80 -27.96 -5.76
CA LYS A 77 -15.78 -28.75 -4.99
C LYS A 77 -16.11 -28.13 -3.63
N ALA A 78 -15.29 -27.21 -3.13
CA ALA A 78 -15.41 -26.68 -1.78
C ALA A 78 -16.34 -25.46 -1.73
N TYR A 79 -17.39 -25.56 -0.93
CA TYR A 79 -18.29 -24.45 -0.62
C TYR A 79 -18.45 -24.34 0.90
N PHE A 80 -18.21 -23.15 1.43
CA PHE A 80 -18.18 -22.87 2.87
C PHE A 80 -19.35 -21.99 3.32
N GLY A 81 -20.31 -21.72 2.43
CA GLY A 81 -21.53 -21.01 2.77
C GLY A 81 -22.46 -21.86 3.65
N PRO A 82 -23.51 -21.23 4.23
CA PRO A 82 -24.45 -21.94 5.08
C PRO A 82 -25.09 -23.15 4.38
N SER A 83 -25.32 -24.24 5.10
CA SER A 83 -25.95 -25.43 4.53
C SER A 83 -27.30 -25.12 3.88
N GLY A 84 -27.54 -25.67 2.69
CA GLY A 84 -28.78 -25.43 1.92
C GLY A 84 -28.79 -24.13 1.10
N THR A 85 -27.71 -23.34 1.13
CA THR A 85 -27.56 -22.17 0.26
C THR A 85 -26.89 -22.53 -1.06
N VAL A 86 -27.29 -21.82 -2.13
CA VAL A 86 -26.66 -21.95 -3.46
C VAL A 86 -25.58 -20.88 -3.59
N PRO A 87 -24.34 -21.22 -4.00
CA PRO A 87 -23.31 -20.23 -4.24
C PRO A 87 -23.74 -19.27 -5.37
N ALA A 88 -23.43 -17.99 -5.21
CA ALA A 88 -23.63 -16.99 -6.26
C ALA A 88 -22.66 -17.19 -7.45
N LEU A 89 -21.48 -17.77 -7.19
CA LEU A 89 -20.45 -18.01 -8.19
C LEU A 89 -19.76 -19.35 -7.94
N THR A 90 -19.64 -20.19 -8.97
CA THR A 90 -18.87 -21.44 -8.90
C THR A 90 -17.68 -21.37 -9.81
N LEU A 91 -16.48 -21.50 -9.24
CA LEU A 91 -15.21 -21.39 -9.95
C LEU A 91 -14.57 -22.76 -10.16
N ARG A 92 -13.82 -22.91 -11.26
CA ARG A 92 -13.00 -24.09 -11.55
C ARG A 92 -11.56 -23.68 -11.81
N TRP A 93 -10.62 -24.57 -11.50
CA TRP A 93 -9.20 -24.38 -11.79
C TRP A 93 -8.82 -25.05 -13.12
N PRO A 94 -7.97 -24.42 -13.95
CA PRO A 94 -7.46 -23.04 -13.82
C PRO A 94 -8.54 -21.99 -14.07
N LEU A 95 -8.42 -20.83 -13.41
CA LEU A 95 -9.34 -19.70 -13.61
C LEU A 95 -9.16 -19.11 -15.02
N ASN A 96 -10.28 -18.95 -15.74
CA ASN A 96 -10.30 -18.26 -17.03
C ASN A 96 -10.68 -16.78 -16.86
N ARG A 97 -10.60 -16.01 -17.95
CA ARG A 97 -10.87 -14.57 -17.96
C ARG A 97 -12.27 -14.20 -17.45
N ASP A 98 -13.29 -14.97 -17.82
CA ASP A 98 -14.68 -14.70 -17.44
C ASP A 98 -14.91 -15.01 -15.96
N SER A 99 -14.35 -16.11 -15.47
CA SER A 99 -14.34 -16.47 -14.05
C SER A 99 -13.67 -15.40 -13.17
N ILE A 100 -12.53 -14.87 -13.63
CA ILE A 100 -11.84 -13.76 -12.94
C ILE A 100 -12.73 -12.51 -12.94
N ARG A 101 -13.33 -12.17 -14.09
CA ARG A 101 -14.22 -11.01 -14.19
C ARG A 101 -15.41 -11.13 -13.24
N GLU A 102 -16.09 -12.27 -13.20
CA GLU A 102 -17.23 -12.52 -12.31
C GLU A 102 -16.84 -12.46 -10.84
N LEU A 103 -15.69 -13.00 -10.46
CA LEU A 103 -15.16 -12.87 -9.11
C LEU A 103 -14.96 -11.40 -8.72
N PHE A 104 -14.35 -10.60 -9.59
CA PHE A 104 -14.12 -9.18 -9.30
C PHE A 104 -15.40 -8.33 -9.35
N LEU A 105 -16.47 -8.77 -10.02
CA LEU A 105 -17.79 -8.14 -9.88
C LEU A 105 -18.34 -8.24 -8.46
N LEU A 106 -18.06 -9.34 -7.75
CA LEU A 106 -18.46 -9.52 -6.35
C LEU A 106 -17.52 -8.78 -5.37
N ILE A 107 -16.22 -8.74 -5.69
CA ILE A 107 -15.19 -8.16 -4.80
C ILE A 107 -15.16 -6.63 -4.88
N ARG A 108 -15.24 -6.06 -6.08
CA ARG A 108 -15.04 -4.61 -6.29
C ARG A 108 -15.93 -3.73 -5.40
N PRO A 109 -17.22 -4.04 -5.15
CA PRO A 109 -18.04 -3.26 -4.21
C PRO A 109 -17.46 -3.20 -2.80
N VAL A 110 -16.87 -4.29 -2.31
CA VAL A 110 -16.24 -4.35 -0.98
C VAL A 110 -15.02 -3.43 -0.92
N ILE A 111 -14.19 -3.46 -1.97
CA ILE A 111 -13.02 -2.58 -2.09
C ILE A 111 -13.43 -1.12 -2.26
N ALA A 112 -14.46 -0.84 -3.06
CA ALA A 112 -14.99 0.50 -3.22
C ALA A 112 -15.43 1.09 -1.87
N ALA A 113 -16.16 0.32 -1.06
CA ALA A 113 -16.57 0.75 0.27
C ALA A 113 -15.35 1.08 1.15
N ALA A 114 -14.35 0.19 1.18
CA ALA A 114 -13.16 0.38 2.00
C ALA A 114 -12.29 1.58 1.55
N LEU A 115 -12.20 1.84 0.24
CA LEU A 115 -11.39 2.94 -0.29
C LEU A 115 -12.07 4.31 -0.20
N THR A 116 -13.40 4.34 -0.23
CA THR A 116 -14.18 5.58 -0.29
C THR A 116 -14.72 6.02 1.06
N ASP A 117 -14.55 5.23 2.13
CA ASP A 117 -15.09 5.51 3.45
C ASP A 117 -14.62 6.90 3.96
N PRO A 118 -15.53 7.88 4.12
CA PRO A 118 -15.18 9.21 4.59
C PRO A 118 -14.81 9.24 6.08
N ALA A 119 -15.27 8.26 6.88
CA ALA A 119 -14.91 8.15 8.29
C ALA A 119 -13.40 7.90 8.47
N ALA A 120 -12.74 7.39 7.42
CA ALA A 120 -11.29 7.23 7.41
C ALA A 120 -10.51 8.56 7.37
N GLY A 121 -11.15 9.71 7.06
CA GLY A 121 -10.46 10.98 6.82
C GLY A 121 -9.62 11.04 5.53
N PHE A 122 -9.45 9.89 4.86
CA PHE A 122 -8.65 9.69 3.64
C PHE A 122 -9.40 8.87 2.57
N GLY A 123 -10.72 8.78 2.67
CA GLY A 123 -11.54 8.14 1.65
C GLY A 123 -11.39 8.85 0.30
N ILE A 124 -11.07 8.11 -0.76
CA ILE A 124 -10.96 8.66 -2.12
C ILE A 124 -12.34 8.74 -2.78
N PRO A 125 -12.53 9.56 -3.83
CA PRO A 125 -13.78 9.54 -4.60
C PRO A 125 -14.06 8.17 -5.22
N ALA A 126 -15.33 7.82 -5.43
CA ALA A 126 -15.72 6.53 -6.03
C ALA A 126 -15.12 6.31 -7.43
N ASP A 127 -14.99 7.38 -8.22
CA ASP A 127 -14.36 7.33 -9.55
C ASP A 127 -12.86 6.95 -9.49
N ALA A 128 -12.24 7.11 -8.31
CA ALA A 128 -10.85 6.75 -8.07
C ALA A 128 -10.61 5.28 -7.72
N VAL A 129 -11.67 4.52 -7.47
CA VAL A 129 -11.57 3.08 -7.24
C VAL A 129 -11.13 2.39 -8.53
N PRO A 130 -10.08 1.55 -8.51
CA PRO A 130 -9.60 0.84 -9.70
C PRO A 130 -10.74 0.09 -10.41
N VAL A 131 -10.88 0.30 -11.72
CA VAL A 131 -11.79 -0.51 -12.55
C VAL A 131 -11.08 -1.74 -13.10
N ASN A 132 -9.78 -1.61 -13.35
CA ASN A 132 -8.93 -2.68 -13.85
C ASN A 132 -8.41 -3.51 -12.67
N MET A 133 -9.28 -4.39 -12.16
CA MET A 133 -8.93 -5.35 -11.11
C MET A 133 -8.91 -6.77 -11.68
N GLY A 134 -7.95 -7.60 -11.28
CA GLY A 134 -7.82 -8.94 -11.85
C GLY A 134 -6.79 -9.83 -11.19
N LEU A 135 -6.63 -11.02 -11.76
CA LEU A 135 -5.58 -11.97 -11.39
C LEU A 135 -4.64 -12.22 -12.57
N ALA A 136 -3.36 -12.44 -12.27
CA ALA A 136 -2.36 -12.87 -13.24
C ALA A 136 -1.38 -13.85 -12.61
N VAL A 137 -0.69 -14.63 -13.44
CA VAL A 137 0.50 -15.38 -13.01
C VAL A 137 1.66 -14.38 -12.93
N PRO A 138 2.45 -14.35 -11.83
CA PRO A 138 3.62 -13.47 -11.73
C PRO A 138 4.60 -13.73 -12.86
N LEU A 139 5.35 -12.69 -13.22
CA LEU A 139 6.45 -12.83 -14.17
C LEU A 139 7.54 -13.71 -13.55
N ALA A 140 8.20 -14.54 -14.37
CA ALA A 140 9.19 -15.52 -13.92
C ALA A 140 10.37 -14.92 -13.14
N HIS A 141 10.64 -13.63 -13.28
CA HIS A 141 11.71 -12.90 -12.58
C HIS A 141 11.27 -12.17 -11.31
N ALA A 142 10.00 -12.31 -10.89
CA ALA A 142 9.47 -11.80 -9.62
C ALA A 142 8.84 -12.94 -8.78
N PRO A 143 9.58 -14.03 -8.49
CA PRO A 143 9.05 -15.11 -7.67
C PRO A 143 8.71 -14.59 -6.27
N GLY A 144 7.46 -14.81 -5.84
CA GLY A 144 6.97 -14.37 -4.52
C GLY A 144 6.13 -13.11 -4.52
N GLN A 145 5.97 -12.42 -5.66
CA GLN A 145 5.03 -11.31 -5.75
C GLN A 145 3.59 -11.80 -5.54
N GLN A 146 2.91 -11.21 -4.54
CA GLN A 146 1.54 -11.56 -4.16
C GLN A 146 0.51 -10.70 -4.88
N GLY A 147 0.82 -9.43 -5.13
CA GLY A 147 0.00 -8.51 -5.88
C GLY A 147 0.79 -7.29 -6.33
N VAL A 148 0.11 -6.38 -7.02
CA VAL A 148 0.59 -5.04 -7.32
C VAL A 148 -0.56 -4.11 -7.66
N PHE A 149 -0.54 -2.93 -7.06
CA PHE A 149 -1.18 -1.75 -7.60
C PHE A 149 -0.22 -0.98 -8.51
N THR A 150 -0.64 -0.73 -9.75
CA THR A 150 0.17 -0.02 -10.75
C THR A 150 -0.42 1.37 -11.00
N PRO A 151 0.27 2.47 -10.61
CA PRO A 151 -0.23 3.83 -10.85
C PRO A 151 -0.21 4.23 -12.33
N ASN A 152 0.59 3.54 -13.17
CA ASN A 152 0.73 3.86 -14.59
C ASN A 152 -0.58 3.68 -15.37
N ASP A 153 -1.33 2.62 -15.04
CA ASP A 153 -2.61 2.29 -15.67
C ASP A 153 -3.78 2.22 -14.67
N TRP A 154 -3.51 2.57 -13.40
CA TRP A 154 -4.43 2.57 -12.28
C TRP A 154 -5.09 1.20 -12.05
N SER A 155 -4.31 0.13 -12.18
CA SER A 155 -4.77 -1.26 -12.06
C SER A 155 -4.33 -1.91 -10.75
N LEU A 156 -5.09 -2.92 -10.33
CA LEU A 156 -4.81 -3.74 -9.16
C LEU A 156 -4.85 -5.21 -9.58
N ILE A 157 -3.70 -5.88 -9.57
CA ILE A 157 -3.55 -7.25 -10.05
C ILE A 157 -2.98 -8.12 -8.94
N LEU A 158 -3.65 -9.23 -8.63
CA LEU A 158 -3.18 -10.22 -7.66
C LEU A 158 -2.62 -11.46 -8.35
N ASN A 159 -1.74 -12.17 -7.64
CA ASN A 159 -1.24 -13.46 -8.07
C ASN A 159 -2.34 -14.52 -7.99
N VAL A 160 -2.69 -15.12 -9.13
CA VAL A 160 -3.72 -16.15 -9.23
C VAL A 160 -3.37 -17.42 -8.44
N GLU A 161 -2.09 -17.74 -8.28
CA GLU A 161 -1.62 -18.95 -7.58
C GLU A 161 -1.96 -18.93 -6.09
N GLN A 162 -2.23 -17.76 -5.50
CA GLN A 162 -2.72 -17.66 -4.11
C GLN A 162 -4.02 -18.45 -3.90
N LEU A 163 -4.85 -18.57 -4.94
CA LEU A 163 -6.14 -19.25 -4.88
C LEU A 163 -6.05 -20.73 -5.26
N ALA A 164 -4.94 -21.19 -5.83
CA ALA A 164 -4.76 -22.58 -6.26
C ALA A 164 -5.03 -23.62 -5.14
N PRO A 165 -4.64 -23.40 -3.87
CA PRO A 165 -4.93 -24.33 -2.79
C PRO A 165 -6.43 -24.59 -2.57
N MET A 166 -7.29 -23.59 -2.83
CA MET A 166 -8.73 -23.72 -2.61
C MET A 166 -9.38 -24.79 -3.51
N PHE A 167 -8.81 -25.02 -4.70
CA PHE A 167 -9.33 -25.98 -5.66
C PHE A 167 -8.85 -27.42 -5.42
N ARG A 168 -7.94 -27.61 -4.45
CA ARG A 168 -7.44 -28.93 -4.03
C ARG A 168 -8.22 -29.49 -2.83
N ILE A 169 -9.20 -28.75 -2.33
CA ILE A 169 -10.04 -29.17 -1.21
C ILE A 169 -11.16 -30.06 -1.76
N ASP A 170 -11.08 -31.37 -1.51
CA ASP A 170 -12.17 -32.30 -1.80
C ASP A 170 -13.25 -32.18 -0.70
N ALA A 171 -14.47 -31.81 -1.09
CA ALA A 171 -15.56 -31.57 -0.14
C ALA A 171 -16.21 -32.89 0.31
N VAL A 172 -16.02 -33.26 1.58
CA VAL A 172 -17.07 -33.28 2.63
C VAL A 172 -16.33 -33.10 3.97
N VAL A 173 -16.03 -31.86 4.34
CA VAL A 173 -15.42 -31.61 5.65
C VAL A 173 -16.54 -31.17 6.60
N ALA A 174 -16.86 -32.06 7.54
CA ALA A 174 -17.74 -31.76 8.66
C ALA A 174 -17.23 -30.50 9.37
N ALA A 175 -18.16 -29.73 9.93
CA ALA A 175 -17.95 -28.42 10.56
C ALA A 175 -17.12 -28.48 11.86
N ASP A 176 -15.98 -29.16 11.84
CA ASP A 176 -14.97 -29.04 12.88
C ASP A 176 -14.24 -27.71 12.68
N SER A 177 -14.64 -26.75 13.50
CA SER A 177 -14.13 -25.38 13.55
C SER A 177 -12.60 -25.27 13.52
N GLY A 178 -11.88 -26.29 14.03
CA GLY A 178 -10.42 -26.34 14.03
C GLY A 178 -9.75 -26.47 12.65
N ASN A 179 -10.40 -27.12 11.67
CA ASN A 179 -9.82 -27.28 10.33
C ASN A 179 -10.21 -26.14 9.37
N GLN A 180 -11.32 -25.45 9.66
CA GLN A 180 -11.85 -24.40 8.79
C GLN A 180 -10.88 -23.22 8.65
N ALA A 181 -10.26 -22.78 9.75
CA ALA A 181 -9.28 -21.69 9.70
C ALA A 181 -8.07 -22.03 8.80
N THR A 182 -7.58 -23.26 8.87
CA THR A 182 -6.49 -23.75 8.02
C THR A 182 -6.91 -23.80 6.55
N GLN A 183 -8.11 -24.32 6.27
CA GLN A 183 -8.64 -24.42 4.90
C GLN A 183 -8.88 -23.06 4.25
N LEU A 184 -9.34 -22.08 5.04
CA LEU A 184 -9.57 -20.72 4.57
C LEU A 184 -8.30 -19.86 4.53
N GLY A 185 -7.14 -20.40 4.91
CA GLY A 185 -5.88 -19.65 4.98
C GLY A 185 -5.48 -19.00 3.66
N ALA A 186 -5.73 -19.65 2.53
CA ALA A 186 -5.48 -19.09 1.20
C ALA A 186 -6.41 -17.89 0.90
N LEU A 187 -7.68 -17.96 1.29
CA LEU A 187 -8.62 -16.84 1.12
C LEU A 187 -8.29 -15.67 2.04
N LYS A 188 -7.82 -15.95 3.26
CA LYS A 188 -7.33 -14.93 4.18
C LYS A 188 -6.13 -14.17 3.58
N MET A 189 -5.12 -14.90 3.10
CA MET A 189 -3.94 -14.28 2.44
C MET A 189 -4.32 -13.47 1.20
N PHE A 190 -5.29 -13.96 0.43
CA PHE A 190 -5.83 -13.24 -0.71
C PHE A 190 -6.53 -11.94 -0.28
N ALA A 191 -7.35 -11.98 0.77
CA ALA A 191 -8.06 -10.81 1.31
C ALA A 191 -7.08 -9.78 1.90
N ASP A 192 -6.03 -10.23 2.58
CA ASP A 192 -4.92 -9.42 3.09
C ASP A 192 -4.21 -8.69 1.95
N THR A 193 -3.71 -9.45 0.95
CA THR A 193 -3.04 -8.90 -0.24
C THR A 193 -3.94 -7.90 -0.95
N LEU A 194 -5.21 -8.23 -1.14
CA LEU A 194 -6.15 -7.38 -1.85
C LEU A 194 -6.31 -6.02 -1.15
N TYR A 195 -6.37 -6.00 0.18
CA TYR A 195 -6.49 -4.75 0.93
C TYR A 195 -5.20 -3.96 0.98
N HIS A 196 -4.06 -4.65 1.07
CA HIS A 196 -2.72 -4.07 0.95
C HIS A 196 -2.56 -3.32 -0.38
N GLU A 197 -2.86 -3.98 -1.50
CA GLU A 197 -2.74 -3.34 -2.82
C GLU A 197 -3.77 -2.23 -3.02
N ALA A 198 -5.00 -2.42 -2.53
CA ALA A 198 -6.02 -1.37 -2.58
C ALA A 198 -5.56 -0.14 -1.78
N ARG A 199 -4.81 -0.34 -0.70
CA ARG A 199 -4.26 0.76 0.08
C ARG A 199 -3.26 1.60 -0.71
N HIS A 200 -2.41 1.00 -1.53
CA HIS A 200 -1.53 1.75 -2.41
C HIS A 200 -2.31 2.68 -3.36
N CYS A 201 -3.51 2.28 -3.82
CA CYS A 201 -4.36 3.17 -4.62
C CYS A 201 -4.71 4.48 -3.87
N GLN A 202 -5.14 4.41 -2.60
CA GLN A 202 -5.38 5.60 -1.79
C GLN A 202 -4.11 6.44 -1.60
N GLN A 203 -2.99 5.80 -1.32
CA GLN A 203 -1.71 6.49 -1.12
C GLN A 203 -1.31 7.27 -2.37
N TRP A 204 -1.30 6.63 -3.53
CA TRP A 204 -0.96 7.27 -4.81
C TRP A 204 -1.92 8.40 -5.16
N PHE A 205 -3.23 8.22 -4.93
CA PHE A 205 -4.22 9.27 -5.15
C PHE A 205 -3.89 10.53 -4.36
N TRP A 206 -3.63 10.40 -3.07
CA TRP A 206 -3.38 11.56 -2.21
C TRP A 206 -1.99 12.16 -2.39
N MET A 207 -0.96 11.35 -2.71
CA MET A 207 0.35 11.87 -3.10
C MET A 207 0.25 12.72 -4.37
N TYR A 208 -0.47 12.23 -5.38
CA TYR A 208 -0.72 12.98 -6.62
C TYR A 208 -1.48 14.27 -6.37
N ALA A 209 -2.51 14.24 -5.53
CA ALA A 209 -3.24 15.46 -5.17
C ALA A 209 -2.30 16.50 -4.53
N LEU A 210 -1.46 16.08 -3.57
CA LEU A 210 -0.55 16.97 -2.84
C LEU A 210 0.46 17.65 -3.77
N VAL A 211 1.15 16.88 -4.63
CA VAL A 211 2.21 17.44 -5.49
C VAL A 211 1.65 18.34 -6.59
N GLN A 212 0.40 18.11 -7.03
CA GLN A 212 -0.25 18.93 -8.07
C GLN A 212 -0.83 20.23 -7.52
N GLN A 213 -1.51 20.17 -6.37
CA GLN A 213 -2.20 21.34 -5.79
C GLN A 213 -1.28 22.22 -4.95
N TYR A 214 -0.23 21.64 -4.34
CA TYR A 214 0.71 22.36 -3.48
C TYR A 214 2.18 22.04 -3.84
N PRO A 215 2.60 22.31 -5.09
CA PRO A 215 3.99 22.06 -5.51
C PRO A 215 5.01 22.87 -4.73
N ASP A 216 4.62 24.03 -4.20
CA ASP A 216 5.47 24.89 -3.37
C ASP A 216 5.81 24.26 -2.01
N ASN A 217 5.14 23.18 -1.61
CA ASN A 217 5.60 22.36 -0.47
C ASN A 217 6.95 21.69 -0.75
N PHE A 218 7.39 21.60 -2.00
CA PHE A 218 8.64 20.99 -2.42
C PHE A 218 9.53 22.03 -3.10
N GLU A 219 9.92 23.06 -2.36
CA GLU A 219 10.57 24.28 -2.86
C GLU A 219 11.79 24.04 -3.77
N THR A 220 12.51 22.94 -3.58
CA THR A 220 13.70 22.56 -4.38
C THR A 220 13.38 21.70 -5.60
N LEU A 221 12.12 21.34 -5.82
CA LEU A 221 11.66 20.40 -6.86
C LEU A 221 10.63 21.07 -7.79
N PRO A 222 11.07 21.92 -8.73
CA PRO A 222 10.17 22.67 -9.61
C PRO A 222 9.35 21.77 -10.55
N ASN A 223 9.71 20.50 -10.70
CA ASN A 223 9.07 19.57 -11.61
C ASN A 223 8.16 18.53 -10.92
N ILE A 224 8.07 18.51 -9.59
CA ILE A 224 7.35 17.43 -8.89
C ILE A 224 5.87 17.35 -9.27
N ALA A 225 5.22 18.48 -9.59
CA ALA A 225 3.84 18.49 -10.08
C ALA A 225 3.64 17.77 -11.42
N LYS A 226 4.70 17.60 -12.22
CA LYS A 226 4.66 16.90 -13.51
C LYS A 226 4.84 15.39 -13.37
N TRP A 227 5.25 14.92 -12.19
CA TRP A 227 5.50 13.50 -11.91
C TRP A 227 4.28 12.60 -12.17
N PRO A 228 3.05 12.93 -11.73
CA PRO A 228 1.88 12.07 -11.94
C PRO A 228 1.65 11.76 -13.43
N ALA A 229 1.68 12.78 -14.29
CA ALA A 229 1.47 12.63 -15.73
C ALA A 229 2.56 11.79 -16.41
N ALA A 230 3.81 11.90 -15.95
CA ALA A 230 4.91 11.10 -16.50
C ALA A 230 4.78 9.61 -16.14
N VAL A 231 4.38 9.28 -14.91
CA VAL A 231 4.20 7.89 -14.45
C VAL A 231 3.18 7.15 -15.33
N SER A 232 2.10 7.82 -15.75
CA SER A 232 1.08 7.24 -16.62
C SER A 232 1.46 7.13 -18.11
N GLY A 233 2.73 7.35 -18.46
CA GLY A 233 3.23 7.21 -19.85
C GLY A 233 3.15 8.49 -20.70
N GLY A 234 2.73 9.62 -20.14
CA GLY A 234 2.60 10.90 -20.87
C GLY A 234 1.49 10.90 -21.94
N GLU A 235 1.49 11.93 -22.80
CA GLU A 235 0.48 12.16 -23.86
C GLU A 235 0.52 11.16 -25.04
N GLN A 236 1.30 10.08 -24.96
CA GLN A 236 1.30 9.03 -25.98
C GLN A 236 0.71 7.73 -25.43
N PRO A 237 -0.63 7.64 -25.30
CA PRO A 237 -1.25 6.34 -25.21
C PRO A 237 -0.98 5.64 -26.55
N GLU A 238 -0.26 4.52 -26.53
CA GLU A 238 -0.28 3.60 -27.66
C GLU A 238 -1.75 3.33 -28.01
N LEU A 239 -2.17 3.81 -29.18
CA LEU A 239 -3.53 3.70 -29.70
C LEU A 239 -4.02 2.25 -29.57
N GLY A 240 -5.02 2.03 -28.72
CA GLY A 240 -5.77 0.77 -28.67
C GLY A 240 -5.72 -0.05 -27.38
N ARG A 241 -4.95 0.34 -26.35
CA ARG A 241 -5.01 -0.32 -25.04
C ARG A 241 -5.95 0.42 -24.08
N ARG A 242 -7.22 0.02 -24.04
CA ARG A 242 -8.23 0.49 -23.04
C ARG A 242 -7.77 0.39 -21.58
N LYS A 243 -6.73 -0.41 -21.29
CA LYS A 243 -6.13 -0.55 -19.96
C LYS A 243 -5.56 0.76 -19.39
N PHE A 244 -5.18 1.73 -20.23
CA PHE A 244 -4.58 3.00 -19.78
C PHE A 244 -5.58 4.15 -19.60
N GLU A 245 -6.88 3.91 -19.75
CA GLU A 245 -7.88 5.01 -19.78
C GLU A 245 -8.11 5.64 -18.39
N GLN A 246 -7.97 4.88 -17.30
CA GLN A 246 -8.27 5.40 -15.96
C GLN A 246 -7.20 6.37 -15.48
N ALA A 247 -5.91 6.08 -15.68
CA ALA A 247 -4.83 6.86 -15.07
C ALA A 247 -4.83 8.37 -15.46
N PRO A 248 -5.01 8.78 -16.73
CA PRO A 248 -5.18 10.19 -17.08
C PRO A 248 -6.38 10.85 -16.40
N ALA A 249 -7.52 10.15 -16.31
CA ALA A 249 -8.69 10.64 -15.58
C ALA A 249 -8.40 10.82 -14.08
N MET A 250 -7.59 9.93 -13.49
CA MET A 250 -7.19 10.02 -12.09
C MET A 250 -6.24 11.18 -11.81
N ILE A 251 -5.30 11.44 -12.72
CA ILE A 251 -4.45 12.63 -12.64
C ILE A 251 -5.33 13.91 -12.65
N ALA A 252 -6.28 14.00 -13.59
CA ALA A 252 -7.19 15.14 -13.65
C ALA A 252 -8.11 15.27 -12.42
N LEU A 253 -8.50 14.15 -11.80
CA LEU A 253 -9.31 14.13 -10.58
C LEU A 253 -8.50 14.56 -9.35
N THR A 254 -7.29 14.01 -9.18
CA THR A 254 -6.39 14.34 -8.06
C THR A 254 -5.97 15.81 -8.08
N ALA A 255 -5.85 16.44 -9.24
CA ALA A 255 -5.55 17.87 -9.36
C ALA A 255 -6.63 18.81 -8.79
N ARG A 256 -7.87 18.32 -8.60
CA ARG A 256 -9.02 19.13 -8.14
C ARG A 256 -9.67 18.62 -6.84
N GLN A 257 -9.38 17.39 -6.43
CA GLN A 257 -9.98 16.81 -5.24
C GLN A 257 -9.45 17.50 -3.98
N ALA A 258 -10.34 18.01 -3.13
CA ALA A 258 -9.95 18.61 -1.87
C ALA A 258 -9.11 17.62 -1.04
N ILE A 259 -7.89 18.04 -0.70
CA ILE A 259 -6.95 17.23 0.09
C ILE A 259 -7.39 17.25 1.56
N PRO A 260 -7.21 16.14 2.31
CA PRO A 260 -7.34 16.14 3.75
C PRO A 260 -6.62 17.34 4.37
N SER A 261 -7.33 18.11 5.20
CA SER A 261 -6.82 19.36 5.78
C SER A 261 -6.06 19.14 7.09
N GLU A 262 -6.01 17.89 7.56
CA GLU A 262 -5.38 17.51 8.81
C GLU A 262 -3.84 17.66 8.69
N PRO A 263 -3.19 18.51 9.50
CA PRO A 263 -1.78 18.85 9.27
C PRO A 263 -0.85 17.65 9.30
N THR A 264 -1.05 16.74 10.25
CA THR A 264 -0.17 15.62 10.47
C THR A 264 -0.31 14.55 9.38
N ALA A 265 -1.51 14.32 8.86
CA ALA A 265 -1.81 13.59 7.63
C ALA A 265 -1.07 14.16 6.41
N LEU A 266 -1.15 15.48 6.24
CA LEU A 266 -0.44 16.17 5.17
C LEU A 266 1.08 15.98 5.31
N ALA A 267 1.62 15.93 6.53
CA ALA A 267 3.04 15.70 6.77
C ALA A 267 3.44 14.27 6.38
N SER A 268 2.60 13.29 6.72
CA SER A 268 2.72 11.90 6.25
C SER A 268 2.71 11.81 4.73
N LEU A 269 1.75 12.47 4.07
CA LEU A 269 1.63 12.53 2.62
C LEU A 269 2.85 13.15 1.96
N LYS A 270 3.36 14.25 2.52
CA LYS A 270 4.57 14.91 2.00
C LYS A 270 5.78 13.99 2.03
N ARG A 271 5.96 13.24 3.12
CA ARG A 271 7.05 12.27 3.28
C ARG A 271 6.90 11.07 2.34
N MET A 272 5.68 10.56 2.16
CA MET A 272 5.41 9.50 1.17
C MET A 272 5.68 9.99 -0.26
N ALA A 273 5.20 11.18 -0.60
CA ALA A 273 5.37 11.77 -1.94
C ALA A 273 6.85 11.96 -2.29
N ILE A 274 7.68 12.50 -1.38
CA ILE A 274 9.11 12.66 -1.66
C ILE A 274 9.82 11.31 -1.79
N GLY A 275 9.49 10.33 -0.94
CA GLY A 275 10.07 8.99 -0.99
C GLY A 275 9.74 8.28 -2.32
N MET A 276 8.47 8.28 -2.70
CA MET A 276 7.99 7.70 -3.95
C MET A 276 8.50 8.43 -5.20
N TYR A 277 8.69 9.75 -5.12
CA TYR A 277 9.26 10.50 -6.23
C TYR A 277 10.72 10.13 -6.47
N VAL A 278 11.54 10.08 -5.41
CA VAL A 278 12.94 9.61 -5.53
C VAL A 278 13.01 8.18 -6.04
N TYR A 279 12.13 7.30 -5.55
CA TYR A 279 12.00 5.93 -6.04
C TYR A 279 11.72 5.88 -7.55
N THR A 280 10.74 6.64 -8.02
CA THR A 280 10.38 6.70 -9.43
C THR A 280 11.53 7.24 -10.30
N LEU A 281 12.19 8.31 -9.85
CA LEU A 281 13.36 8.86 -10.55
C LEU A 281 14.50 7.84 -10.60
N ASN A 282 14.69 7.03 -9.55
CA ASN A 282 15.68 5.97 -9.52
C ASN A 282 15.38 4.89 -10.59
N ILE A 283 14.12 4.46 -10.70
CA ILE A 283 13.69 3.54 -11.76
C ILE A 283 14.03 4.12 -13.14
N TRP A 284 13.66 5.37 -13.42
CA TRP A 284 13.91 5.97 -14.73
C TRP A 284 15.41 6.12 -15.05
N ARG A 285 16.26 6.40 -14.05
CA ARG A 285 17.72 6.47 -14.23
C ARG A 285 18.35 5.13 -14.62
N HIS A 286 17.71 4.03 -14.22
CA HIS A 286 18.17 2.68 -14.49
C HIS A 286 17.35 1.94 -15.55
N ASP A 287 16.42 2.64 -16.23
CA ASP A 287 15.60 2.02 -17.28
C ASP A 287 16.47 1.68 -18.50
N LYS A 288 16.52 0.38 -18.82
CA LYS A 288 17.33 -0.15 -19.92
C LYS A 288 16.80 0.27 -21.30
N ASN A 289 15.52 0.65 -21.38
CA ASN A 289 14.91 1.14 -22.61
C ASN A 289 15.09 2.65 -22.79
N GLY A 290 15.72 3.33 -21.83
CA GLY A 290 16.04 4.75 -21.90
C GLY A 290 14.82 5.67 -21.76
N TYR A 291 13.76 5.22 -21.07
CA TYR A 291 12.60 6.05 -20.76
C TYR A 291 13.04 7.32 -20.03
N ARG A 292 12.57 8.46 -20.53
CA ARG A 292 12.79 9.78 -19.94
C ARG A 292 11.49 10.56 -20.05
N PRO A 293 10.98 11.13 -18.94
CA PRO A 293 9.77 11.94 -19.02
C PRO A 293 10.06 13.23 -19.79
N ALA A 294 9.05 13.78 -20.46
CA ALA A 294 9.21 14.98 -21.30
C ALA A 294 9.81 16.20 -20.56
N TYR A 295 9.64 16.28 -19.23
CA TYR A 295 10.19 17.35 -18.42
C TYR A 295 11.63 17.11 -17.91
N LEU A 296 12.20 15.92 -18.14
CA LEU A 296 13.60 15.54 -17.90
C LEU A 296 14.14 14.83 -19.15
N PRO A 297 14.29 15.54 -20.27
CA PRO A 297 14.46 14.93 -21.60
C PRO A 297 15.79 14.20 -21.79
N ASP A 298 16.78 14.44 -20.93
CA ASP A 298 18.11 13.87 -21.05
C ASP A 298 18.65 13.34 -19.71
N VAL A 299 19.77 12.61 -19.78
CA VAL A 299 20.38 11.97 -18.60
C VAL A 299 20.83 13.01 -17.56
N ALA A 300 21.34 14.16 -18.00
CA ALA A 300 21.88 15.17 -17.09
C ALA A 300 20.75 15.86 -16.31
N THR A 301 19.65 16.20 -16.97
CA THR A 301 18.46 16.79 -16.35
C THR A 301 17.78 15.82 -15.39
N LEU A 302 17.67 14.54 -15.77
CA LEU A 302 17.15 13.48 -14.90
C LEU A 302 18.03 13.26 -13.66
N GLU A 303 19.35 13.19 -13.83
CA GLU A 303 20.29 13.06 -12.71
C GLU A 303 20.19 14.26 -11.76
N HIS A 304 20.12 15.47 -12.31
CA HIS A 304 20.02 16.68 -11.50
C HIS A 304 18.71 16.75 -10.70
N GLU A 305 17.58 16.36 -11.29
CA GLU A 305 16.31 16.24 -10.55
C GLU A 305 16.41 15.19 -9.45
N PHE A 306 17.00 14.02 -9.74
CA PHE A 306 17.22 12.98 -8.74
C PHE A 306 18.06 13.46 -7.57
N GLN A 307 19.18 14.17 -7.82
CA GLN A 307 20.01 14.68 -6.72
C GLN A 307 19.28 15.71 -5.85
N ARG A 308 18.45 16.59 -6.45
CA ARG A 308 17.60 17.51 -5.67
C ARG A 308 16.57 16.76 -4.83
N ALA A 309 15.88 15.79 -5.43
CA ALA A 309 14.86 15.00 -4.76
C ALA A 309 15.47 14.16 -3.63
N ARG A 310 16.63 13.54 -3.88
CA ARG A 310 17.42 12.81 -2.88
C ARG A 310 17.85 13.69 -1.72
N ALA A 311 18.33 14.91 -1.99
CA ALA A 311 18.71 15.85 -0.93
C ALA A 311 17.52 16.24 -0.05
N LEU A 312 16.37 16.56 -0.65
CA LEU A 312 15.14 16.87 0.08
C LEU A 312 14.61 15.65 0.85
N ALA A 313 14.70 14.45 0.27
CA ALA A 313 14.34 13.20 0.95
C ALA A 313 15.21 12.96 2.19
N LYS A 314 16.54 13.15 2.08
CA LYS A 314 17.44 13.05 3.24
C LYS A 314 17.02 14.00 4.35
N GLU A 315 16.65 15.24 4.02
CA GLU A 315 16.17 16.19 5.03
C GLU A 315 14.85 15.76 5.67
N LEU A 316 13.85 15.41 4.84
CA LEU A 316 12.51 15.08 5.32
C LEU A 316 12.44 13.73 6.06
N LEU A 317 13.36 12.81 5.76
CA LEU A 317 13.36 11.44 6.25
C LEU A 317 14.53 11.10 7.20
N GLN A 318 15.27 12.11 7.69
CA GLN A 318 16.41 11.89 8.61
C GLN A 318 16.05 11.38 10.02
N ASN A 319 14.80 11.59 10.48
CA ASN A 319 14.36 11.14 11.81
C ASN A 319 13.01 10.41 11.72
N VAL A 320 12.75 9.71 10.62
CA VAL A 320 11.43 9.12 10.36
C VAL A 320 11.43 7.58 10.36
N GLY A 321 12.60 6.95 10.52
CA GLY A 321 12.76 5.50 10.69
C GLY A 321 12.60 5.06 12.14
N MET A 322 12.34 3.78 12.38
CA MET A 322 11.97 3.26 13.70
C MET A 322 12.81 3.81 14.87
N GLY A 323 12.16 4.43 15.86
CA GLY A 323 12.83 4.90 17.09
C GLY A 323 13.65 6.17 16.96
N GLY A 324 13.55 6.90 15.86
CA GLY A 324 14.17 8.22 15.64
C GLY A 324 15.21 8.18 14.54
N THR A 325 15.39 7.03 13.89
CA THR A 325 16.55 6.74 13.06
C THR A 325 16.42 7.35 11.67
N PRO A 326 17.55 7.66 11.01
CA PRO A 326 17.54 8.07 9.62
C PRO A 326 17.17 6.90 8.71
N ILE A 327 16.40 7.22 7.67
CA ILE A 327 16.22 6.31 6.54
C ILE A 327 17.38 6.48 5.58
N ASP A 328 18.05 5.38 5.23
CA ASP A 328 18.98 5.36 4.11
C ASP A 328 18.19 5.47 2.80
N ILE A 329 18.25 6.64 2.18
CA ILE A 329 17.52 6.94 0.94
C ILE A 329 18.01 6.07 -0.22
N ASP A 330 19.31 5.80 -0.29
CA ASP A 330 19.90 5.09 -1.43
C ASP A 330 19.55 3.60 -1.35
N GLU A 331 19.62 3.02 -0.14
CA GLU A 331 19.15 1.66 0.09
C GLU A 331 17.63 1.53 -0.11
N MET A 332 16.84 2.50 0.37
CA MET A 332 15.38 2.50 0.25
C MET A 332 14.90 2.40 -1.21
N VAL A 333 15.58 3.10 -2.13
CA VAL A 333 15.16 3.18 -3.55
C VAL A 333 15.90 2.21 -4.48
N ALA A 334 16.86 1.45 -3.96
CA ALA A 334 17.63 0.50 -4.76
C ALA A 334 16.70 -0.54 -5.42
N GLU A 335 16.96 -0.81 -6.69
CA GLU A 335 16.29 -1.85 -7.47
C GLU A 335 17.30 -2.67 -8.30
N PRO A 336 17.14 -3.99 -8.43
CA PRO A 336 16.16 -4.80 -7.69
C PRO A 336 16.46 -4.78 -6.18
N SER A 337 15.41 -4.83 -5.36
CA SER A 337 15.56 -5.03 -3.91
C SER A 337 16.42 -6.28 -3.66
N ARG A 338 17.41 -6.22 -2.75
CA ARG A 338 18.31 -7.37 -2.52
C ARG A 338 17.57 -8.53 -1.87
N CYS A 339 16.58 -8.20 -1.04
CA CYS A 339 15.71 -9.16 -0.38
C CYS A 339 14.35 -8.54 -0.06
N TYR A 340 13.43 -9.36 0.45
CA TYR A 340 12.10 -8.93 0.89
C TYR A 340 12.14 -7.87 2.01
N TYR A 341 13.19 -7.86 2.85
CA TYR A 341 13.35 -6.87 3.92
C TYR A 341 13.61 -5.46 3.39
N ASP A 342 14.32 -5.31 2.27
CA ASP A 342 14.55 -4.00 1.65
C ASP A 342 13.24 -3.36 1.17
N TYR A 343 12.35 -4.18 0.58
CA TYR A 343 11.02 -3.75 0.18
C TYR A 343 10.17 -3.37 1.39
N THR A 344 10.05 -4.25 2.38
CA THR A 344 9.18 -4.02 3.55
C THR A 344 9.66 -2.90 4.47
N ALA A 345 10.94 -2.52 4.41
CA ALA A 345 11.48 -1.37 5.13
C ALA A 345 11.16 -0.02 4.48
N ARG A 346 10.50 0.00 3.31
CA ARG A 346 10.02 1.23 2.70
C ARG A 346 8.85 1.79 3.51
N PRO A 347 8.86 3.07 3.90
CA PRO A 347 7.87 3.53 4.87
C PRO A 347 6.43 3.62 4.36
N TRP A 348 6.22 3.79 3.04
CA TRP A 348 4.89 3.73 2.44
C TRP A 348 4.32 2.31 2.46
N GLU A 349 5.17 1.28 2.44
CA GLU A 349 4.76 -0.12 2.59
C GLU A 349 4.26 -0.42 3.99
N ASN A 350 4.85 0.19 5.03
CA ASN A 350 4.43 -0.03 6.43
C ASN A 350 2.93 0.23 6.65
N ASP A 351 2.38 1.27 6.01
CA ASP A 351 0.96 1.59 6.10
C ASP A 351 0.09 0.52 5.41
N ALA A 352 0.47 0.08 4.20
CA ALA A 352 -0.23 -0.98 3.48
C ALA A 352 -0.14 -2.34 4.22
N PHE A 353 1.02 -2.66 4.81
CA PHE A 353 1.21 -3.86 5.62
C PHE A 353 0.35 -3.87 6.88
N VAL A 354 0.24 -2.75 7.61
CA VAL A 354 -0.69 -2.71 8.75
C VAL A 354 -2.14 -2.88 8.30
N CYS A 355 -2.54 -2.31 7.17
CA CYS A 355 -3.87 -2.55 6.61
C CYS A 355 -4.11 -4.05 6.36
N GLY A 356 -3.17 -4.73 5.70
CA GLY A 356 -3.20 -6.19 5.51
C GLY A 356 -3.30 -6.94 6.83
N ASP A 357 -2.34 -6.71 7.74
CA ASP A 357 -2.28 -7.35 9.07
C ASP A 357 -3.60 -7.21 9.84
N MET A 358 -4.23 -6.03 9.79
CA MET A 358 -5.53 -5.80 10.44
C MET A 358 -6.68 -6.49 9.73
N ALA A 359 -6.70 -6.52 8.39
CA ALA A 359 -7.70 -7.32 7.67
C ALA A 359 -7.58 -8.81 8.03
N SER A 360 -6.35 -9.32 8.12
CA SER A 360 -6.04 -10.66 8.60
C SER A 360 -6.51 -10.90 10.05
N ALA A 361 -6.27 -9.95 10.96
CA ALA A 361 -6.68 -10.07 12.36
C ALA A 361 -8.21 -10.05 12.54
N TYR A 362 -8.91 -9.20 11.78
CA TYR A 362 -10.38 -9.17 11.80
C TYR A 362 -10.99 -10.40 11.12
N TRP A 363 -10.36 -10.91 10.05
CA TRP A 363 -10.79 -12.17 9.44
C TRP A 363 -10.77 -13.31 10.45
N ASP A 364 -9.68 -13.45 11.22
CA ASP A 364 -9.56 -14.44 12.28
C ASP A 364 -10.63 -14.24 13.37
N ALA A 365 -10.89 -13.00 13.76
CA ALA A 365 -11.92 -12.67 14.76
C ALA A 365 -13.33 -13.07 14.32
N GLU A 366 -13.67 -12.89 13.04
CA GLU A 366 -14.96 -13.32 12.47
C GLU A 366 -15.08 -14.86 12.42
N LEU A 367 -13.96 -15.60 12.49
CA LEU A 367 -13.93 -17.06 12.67
C LEU A 367 -13.91 -17.49 14.15
N GLY A 368 -14.08 -16.55 15.08
CA GLY A 368 -14.10 -16.81 16.53
C GLY A 368 -12.72 -16.92 17.18
N LEU A 369 -11.64 -16.56 16.47
CA LEU A 369 -10.30 -16.49 17.05
C LEU A 369 -10.10 -15.15 17.78
N ALA A 370 -9.05 -15.07 18.60
CA ALA A 370 -8.75 -13.84 19.34
C ALA A 370 -8.33 -12.71 18.40
N LEU A 371 -9.04 -11.57 18.46
CA LEU A 371 -8.67 -10.37 17.72
C LEU A 371 -7.33 -9.82 18.24
N ARG A 372 -6.33 -9.81 17.36
CA ARG A 372 -5.06 -9.11 17.58
C ARG A 372 -5.20 -7.65 17.15
N THR A 373 -4.81 -6.73 18.03
CA THR A 373 -4.82 -5.29 17.77
C THR A 373 -3.41 -4.73 17.91
N TYR A 374 -3.20 -3.54 17.37
CA TYR A 374 -1.94 -2.81 17.51
C TYR A 374 -2.01 -1.82 18.68
N PRO A 375 -0.95 -1.72 19.50
CA PRO A 375 -0.68 -0.54 20.30
C PRO A 375 -0.63 0.72 19.43
N ALA A 376 -0.91 1.87 20.05
CA ALA A 376 -0.98 3.14 19.36
C ALA A 376 0.22 3.43 18.45
N ASP A 377 1.45 3.09 18.86
CA ASP A 377 2.69 3.44 18.16
C ASP A 377 3.40 2.30 17.41
N GLN A 378 2.74 1.17 17.17
CA GLN A 378 3.40 -0.01 16.60
C GLN A 378 3.46 0.01 15.06
N CYS A 379 4.57 -0.47 14.50
CA CYS A 379 4.78 -0.70 13.07
C CYS A 379 4.11 -2.00 12.61
N SER A 380 3.99 -2.19 11.29
CA SER A 380 3.67 -3.52 10.79
C SER A 380 4.75 -4.50 11.23
N HIS A 381 4.36 -5.77 11.39
CA HIS A 381 5.32 -6.82 11.73
C HIS A 381 6.42 -6.95 10.66
N ALA A 382 6.07 -6.72 9.39
CA ALA A 382 7.01 -6.72 8.27
C ALA A 382 8.09 -5.64 8.42
N TYR A 383 7.70 -4.41 8.75
CA TYR A 383 8.63 -3.29 8.93
C TYR A 383 9.50 -3.49 10.18
N GLU A 384 8.95 -3.98 11.30
CA GLU A 384 9.73 -4.35 12.48
C GLU A 384 10.74 -5.46 12.20
N LEU A 385 10.35 -6.47 11.42
CA LEU A 385 11.24 -7.54 11.04
C LEU A 385 12.40 -7.04 10.17
N ALA A 386 12.11 -6.14 9.22
CA ALA A 386 13.13 -5.54 8.37
C ALA A 386 14.12 -4.66 9.16
N ASP A 387 13.64 -3.82 10.09
CA ASP A 387 14.50 -3.03 10.98
C ASP A 387 15.39 -3.94 11.85
N ARG A 388 14.83 -5.02 12.42
CA ARG A 388 15.62 -6.01 13.18
C ARG A 388 16.69 -6.69 12.33
N ALA A 389 16.35 -7.10 11.11
CA ALA A 389 17.30 -7.73 10.19
C ALA A 389 18.48 -6.81 9.87
N ARG A 390 18.20 -5.54 9.52
CA ARG A 390 19.24 -4.52 9.28
C ARG A 390 20.14 -4.33 10.49
N ARG A 391 19.59 -4.21 11.69
CA ARG A 391 20.38 -4.04 12.93
C ARG A 391 21.31 -5.22 13.20
N LEU A 392 20.94 -6.43 12.80
CA LEU A 392 21.78 -7.61 12.92
C LEU A 392 22.92 -7.58 11.91
N GLU A 393 22.66 -7.21 10.64
CA GLU A 393 23.70 -7.05 9.61
C GLU A 393 24.77 -6.03 10.03
N PHE A 394 24.35 -4.87 10.59
CA PHE A 394 25.29 -3.86 11.11
C PHE A 394 26.12 -4.33 12.31
N ARG A 395 25.64 -5.32 13.07
CA ARG A 395 26.35 -5.89 14.24
C ARG A 395 27.31 -7.01 13.87
N LEU A 396 27.16 -7.60 12.69
CA LEU A 396 28.00 -8.69 12.18
C LEU A 396 28.58 -8.35 10.80
N PRO A 397 29.40 -7.28 10.66
CA PRO A 397 30.09 -7.04 9.41
C PRO A 397 31.14 -8.14 9.21
N GLY A 398 30.82 -9.14 8.37
CA GLY A 398 31.74 -10.24 8.01
C GLY A 398 31.15 -11.64 7.83
N ALA A 399 29.83 -11.85 7.95
CA ALA A 399 29.24 -13.19 7.81
C ALA A 399 28.77 -13.57 6.39
N THR A 400 28.90 -12.67 5.40
CA THR A 400 28.49 -12.95 4.00
C THR A 400 29.65 -13.15 3.03
N ASP A 401 30.90 -13.17 3.51
CA ASP A 401 32.05 -13.63 2.74
C ASP A 401 32.43 -15.05 3.18
N THR A 402 31.62 -16.03 2.80
CA THR A 402 32.09 -17.41 2.66
C THR A 402 31.80 -17.90 1.26
N GLU A 403 32.83 -17.70 0.43
CA GLU A 403 33.39 -18.62 -0.56
C GLU A 403 32.43 -19.40 -1.48
N GLY A 404 32.61 -19.17 -2.78
CA GLY A 404 32.15 -20.07 -3.81
C GLY A 404 32.83 -21.44 -3.74
N GLY A 405 32.09 -22.45 -4.19
CA GLY A 405 32.59 -23.82 -4.32
C GLY A 405 31.53 -24.71 -4.95
N GLN A 406 31.60 -24.79 -6.28
CA GLN A 406 31.08 -25.82 -7.21
C GLN A 406 29.68 -26.41 -7.01
#